data_AF-A0A842PEM6-F1
#
_entry.id   AF-A0A842PEM6-F1
#
_cell.length_a   1.000
_cell.length_b   1.000
_cell.length_c   1.000
_cell.angle_alpha   90.00
_cell.angle_beta   90.00
_cell.angle_gamma   90.00
#
_symmetry.space_group_name_H-M   'P 1'
#
loop_
_entity.id
_entity.type
_entity.pdbx_description
1 polymer ?
#
loop_
_entity_poly.entity_id
_entity_poly.type
_entity_poly.pdbx_seq_one_letter_code
_entity_poly.pdbx_strand_id
1 'polypeptide(L)'
;MQNRVKIKEKLKGNIFFIALPYTILISALTITGLFSGFALGNRVGSSVAGFSFSLSFSFLGFFLGFLISYLIVKEKYLMKGL
;
A
#
# COMPACT_ATOMS: atom_id res chain seq x y z
N MET A 1 -4.52 -30.60 -20.84
CA MET A 1 -3.74 -29.61 -20.04
C MET A 1 -4.21 -28.16 -20.22
N GLN A 2 -4.74 -27.76 -21.37
CA GLN A 2 -5.18 -26.37 -21.66
C GLN A 2 -6.26 -25.80 -20.72
N ASN A 3 -7.22 -26.61 -20.25
CA ASN A 3 -8.29 -26.14 -19.36
C ASN A 3 -7.82 -25.72 -17.95
N ARG A 4 -6.73 -26.28 -17.42
CA ARG A 4 -6.20 -25.85 -16.10
C ARG A 4 -5.50 -24.49 -16.17
N VAL A 5 -4.95 -24.12 -17.33
CA VAL A 5 -4.30 -22.82 -17.56
C VAL A 5 -5.35 -21.71 -17.58
N LYS A 6 -6.45 -21.89 -18.32
CA LYS A 6 -7.57 -20.93 -18.34
C LYS A 6 -8.21 -20.69 -16.96
N ILE A 7 -8.34 -21.73 -16.14
CA ILE A 7 -8.88 -21.60 -14.78
C ILE A 7 -7.89 -20.86 -13.88
N LYS A 8 -6.59 -21.17 -13.97
CA LYS A 8 -5.54 -20.44 -13.23
C LYS A 8 -5.45 -18.97 -13.63
N GLU A 9 -5.62 -18.62 -14.90
CA GLU A 9 -5.65 -17.23 -15.36
C GLU A 9 -6.87 -16.46 -14.84
N LYS A 10 -8.06 -17.06 -14.88
CA LYS A 10 -9.26 -16.46 -14.28
C LYS A 10 -9.11 -16.26 -12.75
N LEU A 11 -8.52 -17.23 -12.05
CA LEU A 11 -8.24 -17.10 -10.61
C LEU A 11 -7.17 -16.05 -10.30
N LYS A 12 -6.09 -16.00 -11.10
CA LYS A 12 -5.03 -14.97 -10.98
C LYS A 12 -5.59 -13.58 -11.21
N GLY A 13 -6.42 -13.40 -12.23
CA GLY A 13 -7.10 -12.13 -12.51
C GLY A 13 -7.93 -11.69 -11.32
N ASN A 14 -8.72 -12.59 -10.74
CA ASN A 14 -9.56 -12.27 -9.58
C ASN A 14 -8.73 -11.81 -8.37
N ILE A 15 -7.60 -12.47 -8.08
CA ILE A 15 -6.71 -12.07 -6.98
C ILE A 15 -6.06 -10.72 -7.25
N PHE A 16 -5.63 -10.46 -8.49
CA PHE A 16 -5.01 -9.18 -8.87
C PHE A 16 -5.99 -8.02 -8.73
N PHE A 17 -7.23 -8.19 -9.21
CA PHE A 17 -8.29 -7.19 -9.06
C PHE A 17 -8.71 -6.98 -7.60
N ILE A 18 -8.66 -8.03 -6.77
CA ILE A 18 -8.91 -7.91 -5.32
C ILE A 18 -7.77 -7.16 -4.63
N ALA A 19 -6.51 -7.39 -5.04
CA ALA A 19 -5.34 -6.74 -4.44
C ALA A 19 -5.21 -5.27 -4.86
N LEU A 20 -5.58 -4.94 -6.10
CA LEU A 20 -5.43 -3.62 -6.73
C LEU A 20 -5.87 -2.41 -5.88
N PRO A 21 -7.07 -2.39 -5.25
CA PRO A 21 -7.48 -1.26 -4.43
C PRO A 21 -6.58 -1.06 -3.20
N TYR A 22 -6.06 -2.13 -2.61
CA TYR A 22 -5.15 -2.06 -1.48
C TYR A 22 -3.78 -1.53 -1.90
N THR A 23 -3.26 -1.97 -3.06
CA THR A 23 -2.01 -1.44 -3.61
C THR A 23 -2.13 0.04 -3.95
N ILE A 24 -3.28 0.48 -4.48
CA ILE A 24 -3.56 1.90 -4.73
C ILE A 24 -3.57 2.68 -3.41
N LEU A 25 -4.23 2.17 -2.37
CA LEU A 25 -4.28 2.82 -1.06
C LEU A 25 -2.89 2.94 -0.44
N ILE A 26 -2.09 1.86 -0.45
CA ILE A 26 -0.72 1.86 0.06
C ILE A 26 0.14 2.86 -0.72
N SER A 27 0.05 2.83 -2.05
CA SER A 27 0.80 3.75 -2.91
C SER A 27 0.42 5.21 -2.64
N ALA A 28 -0.87 5.52 -2.56
CA ALA A 28 -1.36 6.86 -2.25
C ALA A 28 -0.82 7.37 -0.91
N LEU A 29 -0.94 6.56 0.16
CA LEU A 29 -0.44 6.94 1.49
C LEU A 29 1.09 7.14 1.49
N THR A 30 1.81 6.26 0.80
CA THR A 30 3.28 6.33 0.68
C THR A 30 3.70 7.61 -0.04
N ILE A 31 3.05 7.96 -1.15
CA ILE A 31 3.30 9.18 -1.91
C ILE A 31 2.98 10.41 -1.04
N THR A 32 1.83 10.44 -0.37
CA THR A 32 1.48 11.53 0.54
C THR A 32 2.51 11.69 1.66
N GLY A 33 2.99 10.59 2.24
CA GLY A 33 4.07 10.60 3.22
C GLY A 33 5.38 11.16 2.65
N LEU A 34 5.78 10.70 1.46
CA LEU A 34 6.99 11.15 0.78
C LEU A 34 7.00 12.66 0.53
N PHE A 35 5.92 13.20 -0.04
CA PHE A 35 5.81 14.64 -0.34
C PHE A 35 5.65 15.50 0.91
N SER A 36 4.86 15.06 1.89
CA SER A 36 4.69 15.79 3.15
C SER A 36 6.00 15.83 3.95
N GLY A 37 6.70 14.70 4.07
CA GLY A 37 8.00 14.62 4.73
C GLY A 37 9.06 15.48 4.03
N PHE A 38 9.06 15.51 2.69
CA PHE A 38 9.96 16.38 1.93
C PHE A 38 9.67 17.86 2.15
N ALA A 39 8.40 18.27 2.09
CA ALA A 39 7.98 19.64 2.33
C ALA A 39 8.31 20.10 3.77
N LEU A 40 8.10 19.23 4.76
CA LEU A 40 8.44 19.48 6.16
C LEU A 40 9.95 19.60 6.35
N GLY A 41 10.75 18.67 5.82
CA GLY A 41 12.19 18.71 5.97
C GLY A 41 12.86 19.89 5.24
N ASN A 42 12.30 20.32 4.10
CA ASN A 42 12.77 21.53 3.41
C ASN A 42 12.50 22.82 4.18
N ARG A 43 11.45 22.87 5.02
CA ARG A 43 11.22 24.02 5.91
C ARG A 43 12.29 24.15 6.99
N VAL A 44 13.00 23.07 7.30
CA VAL A 44 14.14 23.07 8.24
C VAL A 44 15.41 23.61 7.57
N GLY A 45 15.39 23.89 6.26
CA GLY A 45 16.49 24.53 5.54
C GLY A 45 17.65 23.60 5.18
N SER A 46 17.50 22.29 5.36
CA SER A 46 18.52 21.29 5.03
C SER A 46 17.97 20.26 4.04
N SER A 47 18.66 20.10 2.91
CA SER A 47 18.34 19.08 1.90
C SER A 47 18.40 17.66 2.47
N VAL A 48 19.33 17.41 3.39
CA VAL A 48 19.47 16.12 4.08
C VAL A 48 18.25 15.86 4.98
N ALA A 49 17.79 16.89 5.70
CA ALA A 49 16.56 16.79 6.50
C ALA A 49 15.35 16.51 5.60
N GLY A 50 15.22 17.22 4.47
CA GLY A 50 14.22 16.96 3.43
C GLY A 50 14.14 15.48 3.05
N PHE A 51 15.30 14.88 2.74
CA PHE A 51 15.38 13.47 2.37
C PHE A 51 15.07 12.52 3.53
N SER A 52 15.64 12.75 4.72
CA SER A 52 15.41 11.90 5.91
C SER A 52 13.95 11.91 6.35
N PHE A 53 13.30 13.07 6.37
CA PHE A 53 11.88 13.18 6.70
C PHE A 53 11.00 12.55 5.62
N SER A 54 11.31 12.80 4.35
CA SER A 54 10.60 12.17 3.22
C SER A 54 10.67 10.64 3.27
N LEU A 55 11.85 10.08 3.54
CA LEU A 55 12.04 8.65 3.70
C LEU A 55 11.24 8.10 4.88
N SER A 56 11.34 8.75 6.05
CA SER A 56 10.66 8.31 7.27
C SER A 56 9.13 8.34 7.11
N PHE A 57 8.59 9.40 6.53
CA PHE A 57 7.15 9.54 6.30
C PHE A 57 6.65 8.63 5.18
N SER A 58 7.48 8.35 4.17
CA SER A 58 7.17 7.36 3.13
C SER A 58 7.01 5.97 3.74
N PHE A 59 7.95 5.53 4.59
CA PHE A 59 7.81 4.27 5.31
C PHE A 59 6.58 4.26 6.22
N LEU A 60 6.34 5.36 6.94
CA LEU A 60 5.18 5.48 7.81
C LEU A 60 3.86 5.36 7.02
N GLY A 61 3.76 6.02 5.87
CA GLY A 61 2.64 5.89 4.94
C GLY A 61 2.47 4.46 4.41
N PHE A 62 3.55 3.81 4.02
CA PHE A 62 3.54 2.41 3.59
C PHE A 62 3.00 1.49 4.69
N PHE A 63 3.54 1.58 5.91
CA PHE A 63 3.12 0.73 7.03
C PHE A 63 1.68 0.99 7.45
N LEU A 64 1.22 2.24 7.47
CA LEU A 64 -0.19 2.56 7.72
C LEU A 64 -1.10 1.99 6.64
N GLY A 65 -0.77 2.19 5.37
CA GLY A 65 -1.54 1.64 4.25
C GLY A 65 -1.60 0.11 4.30
N PHE A 66 -0.47 -0.53 4.65
CA PHE A 66 -0.38 -1.97 4.84
C PHE A 66 -1.23 -2.44 6.02
N LEU A 67 -1.17 -1.76 7.16
CA LEU A 67 -1.95 -2.09 8.36
C LEU A 67 -3.46 -1.96 8.11
N ILE A 68 -3.89 -0.88 7.45
CA ILE A 68 -5.30 -0.67 7.06
C ILE A 68 -5.74 -1.78 6.10
N SER A 69 -4.94 -2.05 5.07
CA SER A 69 -5.23 -3.12 4.11
C SER A 69 -5.32 -4.49 4.80
N TYR A 70 -4.41 -4.76 5.72
CA TYR A 70 -4.41 -5.98 6.53
C TYR A 70 -5.65 -6.07 7.42
N LEU A 71 -6.06 -4.98 8.09
CA LEU A 71 -7.26 -4.96 8.91
C LEU A 71 -8.52 -5.18 8.09
N ILE A 72 -8.65 -4.55 6.92
CA ILE A 72 -9.80 -4.74 6.02
C ILE A 72 -9.86 -6.19 5.54
N VAL A 73 -8.73 -6.74 5.10
CA VAL A 73 -8.67 -8.15 4.67
C VAL A 73 -8.98 -9.06 5.85
N LYS A 74 -8.39 -8.83 7.02
CA LYS A 74 -8.66 -9.58 8.24
C LYS A 74 -10.16 -9.54 8.56
N GLU A 75 -10.79 -8.38 8.62
CA GLU A 75 -12.22 -8.26 8.90
C GLU A 75 -13.08 -8.95 7.84
N LYS A 76 -12.78 -8.75 6.55
CA LYS A 76 -13.53 -9.33 5.43
C LYS A 76 -13.47 -10.86 5.38
N TYR A 77 -12.36 -11.48 5.78
CA TYR A 77 -12.19 -12.93 5.79
C TYR A 77 -12.55 -13.57 7.14
N LEU A 78 -12.44 -12.81 8.25
CA LEU A 78 -12.77 -13.29 9.59
C LEU A 78 -14.28 -13.15 9.88
N MET A 79 -14.97 -12.16 9.32
CA MET A 79 -16.45 -12.08 9.33
C MET A 79 -17.15 -13.05 8.37
N LYS A 80 -16.43 -13.63 7.40
CA LYS A 80 -16.96 -14.68 6.51
C LYS A 80 -16.69 -16.10 7.03
N GLY A 81 -16.15 -16.22 8.23
CA GLY A 81 -15.80 -17.46 8.89
C GLY A 81 -16.53 -17.64 10.22
N LEU A 82 -17.87 -17.57 10.20
CA LEU A 82 -18.77 -18.44 10.96
C LEU A 82 -20.06 -18.64 10.15
#